data_AF-A0A7S2CY49-F1
#
_entry.id   AF-A0A7S2CY49-F1
#
_cell.length_a   1.000
_cell.length_b   1.000
_cell.length_c   1.000
_cell.angle_alpha   90.00
_cell.angle_beta   90.00
_cell.angle_gamma   90.00
#
_symmetry.space_group_name_H-M   'P 1'
#
loop_
_entity.id
_entity.type
_entity.pdbx_description
1 polymer ?
#
loop_
_entity_poly.entity_id
_entity_poly.type
_entity_poly.pdbx_seq_one_letter_code
_entity_poly.pdbx_strand_id
1 'polypeptide(L)'
;EIVGVAPVLIRDGSKASHVREISRHTSIAFSDILYFDDNYVDVCHVEKLGVTAVYCVSDGLSFELFEDGLRRHAEGTSRVLPDPRARQRSNRRRRSTELDHVPADA
;
A
#
# COMPACT_ATOMS: atom_id res chain seq x y z
N GLU A 1 4.39 25.51 29.31
CA GLU A 1 5.19 24.37 28.85
C GLU A 1 4.47 23.77 27.66
N ILE A 2 5.01 23.91 26.44
CA ILE A 2 4.41 23.29 25.26
C ILE A 2 4.95 21.86 25.22
N VAL A 3 4.12 20.91 25.62
CA VAL A 3 4.45 19.48 25.56
C VAL A 3 4.32 19.04 24.09
N GLY A 4 5.45 18.89 23.41
CA GLY A 4 5.58 18.20 22.13
C GLY A 4 5.35 19.07 20.88
N VAL A 5 6.40 19.28 20.10
CA VAL A 5 6.25 19.53 18.65
C VAL A 5 5.81 18.22 17.99
N ALA A 6 4.86 18.28 17.05
CA ALA A 6 4.45 17.10 16.32
C ALA A 6 5.67 16.44 15.65
N PRO A 7 5.89 15.13 15.83
CA PRO A 7 7.03 14.42 15.20
C PRO A 7 6.89 14.34 13.67
N VAL A 8 5.75 14.81 13.13
CA VAL A 8 5.41 14.86 11.72
C VAL A 8 5.30 16.31 11.31
N LEU A 9 6.18 16.75 10.41
CA LEU A 9 5.97 17.97 9.65
C LEU A 9 5.11 17.64 8.43
N ILE A 10 3.91 18.23 8.34
CA ILE A 10 3.02 18.05 7.18
C ILE A 10 3.49 19.00 6.07
N ARG A 11 4.06 18.43 5.02
CA ARG A 11 4.60 19.16 3.86
C ARG A 11 4.56 18.30 2.60
N ASP A 12 4.85 18.92 1.46
CA ASP A 12 5.04 18.20 0.21
C ASP A 12 6.29 17.31 0.25
N GLY A 13 6.23 16.19 -0.46
CA GLY A 13 7.32 15.23 -0.54
C GLY A 13 6.81 13.78 -0.57
N SER A 14 7.74 12.83 -0.73
CA SER A 14 7.38 11.41 -0.72
C SER A 14 6.98 10.96 0.69
N LYS A 15 5.93 10.14 0.80
CA LYS A 15 5.51 9.57 2.09
C LYS A 15 6.60 8.70 2.72
N ALA A 16 7.42 8.05 1.91
CA ALA A 16 8.61 7.33 2.38
C ALA A 16 9.61 8.27 3.09
N SER A 17 9.78 9.51 2.63
CA SER A 17 10.63 10.50 3.34
C SER A 17 10.01 10.90 4.68
N HIS A 18 8.70 11.13 4.74
CA HIS A 18 8.01 11.43 6.00
C HIS A 18 8.12 10.30 7.01
N VAL A 19 7.95 9.04 6.59
CA VAL A 19 8.11 7.87 7.47
C VAL A 19 9.54 7.75 8.01
N ARG A 20 10.56 8.03 7.18
CA ARG A 20 11.96 8.10 7.65
C ARG A 20 12.17 9.18 8.69
N GLU A 21 11.58 10.36 8.50
CA GLU A 21 11.63 11.45 9.45
C GLU A 21 10.96 11.07 10.77
N ILE A 22 9.77 10.48 10.73
CA ILE A 22 9.05 9.97 11.91
C ILE A 22 9.91 8.96 12.67
N SER A 23 10.44 7.95 11.99
CA SER A 23 11.31 6.93 12.60
C SER A 23 12.53 7.57 13.25
N ARG A 24 13.17 8.56 12.60
CA ARG A 24 14.31 9.28 13.18
C ARG A 24 13.94 10.10 14.41
N HIS A 25 12.81 10.81 14.41
CA HIS A 25 12.39 11.65 15.54
C HIS A 25 11.88 10.83 16.72
N THR A 26 11.24 9.69 16.46
CA THR A 26 10.62 8.83 17.49
C THR A 26 11.51 7.68 17.93
N SER A 27 12.55 7.35 17.16
CA SER A 27 13.37 6.14 17.32
C SER A 27 12.60 4.82 17.22
N ILE A 28 11.39 4.84 16.65
CA ILE A 28 10.59 3.64 16.35
C ILE A 28 11.15 2.99 15.07
N ALA A 29 11.40 1.69 15.11
CA ALA A 29 11.86 0.93 13.95
C ALA A 29 10.77 0.84 12.87
N PHE A 30 11.15 0.75 11.59
CA PHE A 30 10.16 0.64 10.52
C PHE A 30 9.22 -0.55 10.68
N SER A 31 9.72 -1.68 11.21
CA SER A 31 8.92 -2.88 11.51
C SER A 31 7.77 -2.64 12.50
N ASP A 32 7.91 -1.62 13.34
CA ASP A 32 6.98 -1.29 14.42
C ASP A 32 6.04 -0.15 14.02
N ILE A 33 6.02 0.22 12.73
CA ILE A 33 5.11 1.21 12.16
C ILE A 33 4.01 0.51 11.38
N LEU A 34 2.77 0.92 11.63
CA LEU A 34 1.58 0.58 10.85
C LEU A 34 1.11 1.84 10.10
N TYR A 35 1.00 1.73 8.78
CA TYR A 35 0.71 2.84 7.87
C TYR A 35 -0.56 2.59 7.05
N PHE A 36 -1.45 3.57 6.98
CA PHE A 36 -2.69 3.55 6.22
C PHE A 36 -2.72 4.72 5.24
N ASP A 37 -2.99 4.47 3.96
CA ASP A 37 -3.09 5.52 2.94
C ASP A 37 -3.94 5.06 1.73
N ASP A 38 -4.61 6.00 1.07
CA ASP A 38 -5.46 5.79 -0.11
C ASP A 38 -4.72 5.97 -1.44
N ASN A 39 -3.45 6.38 -1.39
CA ASN A 39 -2.56 6.38 -2.53
C ASN A 39 -1.74 5.08 -2.59
N TYR A 40 -2.11 4.21 -3.52
CA TYR A 40 -1.45 2.92 -3.73
C TYR A 40 0.07 3.03 -3.98
N VAL A 41 0.51 4.07 -4.71
CA VAL A 41 1.94 4.26 -5.01
C VAL A 41 2.71 4.58 -3.74
N ASP A 42 2.13 5.40 -2.87
CA ASP A 42 2.73 5.74 -1.58
C ASP A 42 2.78 4.53 -0.64
N VAL A 43 1.70 3.75 -0.56
CA VAL A 43 1.65 2.48 0.19
C VAL A 43 2.79 1.56 -0.24
N CYS A 44 2.97 1.32 -1.55
CA CYS A 44 4.06 0.48 -2.06
C CYS A 44 5.46 1.04 -1.76
N HIS A 45 5.63 2.37 -1.77
CA HIS A 45 6.92 2.98 -1.45
C HIS A 45 7.25 2.90 0.04
N VAL A 46 6.26 3.08 0.91
CA VAL A 46 6.42 2.98 2.37
C VAL A 46 6.65 1.53 2.79
N GLU A 47 5.94 0.57 2.20
CA GLU A 47 6.10 -0.85 2.51
C GLU A 47 7.53 -1.36 2.26
N LYS A 48 8.21 -0.85 1.22
CA LYS A 48 9.61 -1.17 0.92
C LYS A 48 10.60 -0.78 2.04
N LEU A 49 10.19 0.06 2.99
CA LEU A 49 11.00 0.40 4.16
C LEU A 49 10.95 -0.67 5.25
N GLY A 50 10.05 -1.66 5.14
CA GLY A 50 9.78 -2.67 6.19
C GLY A 50 8.60 -2.33 7.09
N VAL A 51 7.82 -1.31 6.74
CA VAL A 51 6.59 -0.90 7.43
C VAL A 51 5.44 -1.84 7.06
N THR A 52 4.52 -2.09 8.00
CA THR A 52 3.23 -2.70 7.65
C THR A 52 2.35 -1.65 7.00
N ALA A 53 2.11 -1.75 5.68
CA ALA A 53 1.34 -0.77 4.94
C ALA A 53 -0.01 -1.34 4.46
N VAL A 54 -1.08 -0.58 4.66
CA VAL A 54 -2.45 -0.95 4.32
C VAL A 54 -3.00 0.04 3.31
N TYR A 55 -3.37 -0.47 2.14
CA TYR A 55 -4.03 0.31 1.12
C TYR A 55 -5.51 0.50 1.47
N CYS A 56 -5.89 1.75 1.71
CA CYS A 56 -7.27 2.13 1.98
C CYS A 56 -7.98 2.36 0.65
N VAL A 57 -8.92 1.48 0.31
CA VAL A 57 -9.75 1.64 -0.89
C VAL A 57 -10.70 2.84 -0.75
N SER A 58 -11.35 3.23 -1.85
CA SER A 58 -12.06 4.49 -2.17
C SER A 58 -12.83 5.25 -1.08
N ASP A 59 -13.19 4.61 0.04
CA ASP A 59 -13.92 5.20 1.15
C ASP A 59 -13.03 5.51 2.38
N GLY A 60 -11.71 5.40 2.21
CA GLY A 60 -10.74 5.65 3.27
C GLY A 60 -10.62 4.50 4.26
N LEU A 61 -10.22 4.81 5.49
CA LEU A 61 -10.01 3.82 6.55
C LEU A 61 -11.35 3.35 7.13
N SER A 62 -11.72 2.10 6.85
CA SER A 62 -12.84 1.42 7.51
C SER A 62 -12.38 0.70 8.77
N PHE A 63 -13.33 0.36 9.66
CA PHE A 63 -13.03 -0.43 10.86
C PHE A 63 -12.48 -1.82 10.50
N GLU A 64 -13.01 -2.44 9.46
CA GLU A 64 -12.52 -3.73 8.94
C GLU A 64 -11.05 -3.64 8.48
N LEU A 65 -10.69 -2.59 7.74
CA LEU A 65 -9.31 -2.37 7.31
C LEU A 65 -8.38 -2.05 8.48
N PHE A 66 -8.89 -1.32 9.48
CA PHE A 66 -8.14 -1.03 10.69
C PHE A 66 -7.82 -2.30 11.48
N GLU A 67 -8.81 -3.16 11.73
CA GLU A 67 -8.61 -4.44 12.40
C GLU A 67 -7.69 -5.38 11.61
N ASP A 68 -7.86 -5.48 10.28
CA ASP A 68 -6.96 -6.25 9.42
C ASP A 68 -5.51 -5.74 9.50
N GLY A 69 -5.33 -4.41 9.49
CA GLY A 69 -4.03 -3.77 9.63
C GLY A 69 -3.35 -4.12 10.96
N LEU A 70 -4.08 -4.03 12.07
CA LEU A 70 -3.58 -4.42 13.40
C LEU A 70 -3.18 -5.90 13.44
N ARG A 71 -4.03 -6.78 12.91
CA ARG A 71 -3.77 -8.22 12.86
C ARG A 71 -2.50 -8.53 12.05
N ARG A 72 -2.37 -7.97 10.84
CA ARG A 72 -1.19 -8.13 9.98
C ARG A 72 0.10 -7.62 10.65
N HIS A 73 0.00 -6.49 11.35
CA HIS A 73 1.11 -5.90 12.07
C HIS A 73 1.57 -6.79 13.22
N ALA A 74 0.64 -7.31 14.02
CA ALA A 74 0.93 -8.24 15.12
C ALA A 74 1.55 -9.57 14.64
N GLU A 75 1.17 -10.04 13.45
CA GLU A 75 1.72 -11.25 12.84
C GLU A 75 3.11 -11.04 12.19
N GLY A 76 3.66 -9.82 12.20
CA GLY A 76 4.93 -9.50 11.53
C GLY A 76 4.92 -9.73 10.02
N THR A 77 3.73 -9.73 9.42
CA THR A 77 3.53 -10.17 8.03
C THR A 77 3.39 -8.97 7.10
N SER A 78 4.51 -8.40 6.65
CA SER A 78 4.51 -7.49 5.49
C SER A 78 4.36 -8.29 4.21
N ARG A 79 3.12 -8.53 3.79
CA ARG A 79 2.80 -9.02 2.45
C ARG A 79 2.49 -7.83 1.56
N VAL A 80 3.32 -7.61 0.54
CA VAL A 80 3.02 -6.74 -0.59
C VAL A 80 1.66 -7.14 -1.14
N LEU A 81 0.65 -6.32 -0.92
CA LEU A 81 -0.68 -6.59 -1.46
C LEU A 81 -0.60 -6.53 -2.99
N PRO A 82 -1.10 -7.54 -3.71
CA PRO A 82 -1.13 -7.48 -5.16
C PRO A 82 -2.05 -6.35 -5.62
N ASP A 83 -1.58 -5.56 -6.60
CA ASP A 83 -2.33 -4.46 -7.21
C ASP A 83 -3.73 -4.93 -7.66
N PRO A 84 -4.83 -4.39 -7.08
CA PRO A 84 -6.19 -4.71 -7.49
C PRO A 84 -6.46 -4.44 -8.98
N ARG A 85 -5.72 -3.49 -9.58
CA ARG A 85 -5.82 -3.11 -11.01
C ARG A 85 -5.06 -4.07 -11.93
N ALA A 86 -4.09 -4.84 -11.43
CA ALA A 86 -3.39 -5.84 -12.24
C ALA A 86 -4.32 -6.96 -12.71
N ARG A 87 -5.37 -7.29 -11.92
CA ARG A 87 -6.41 -8.26 -12.30
C ARG A 87 -7.24 -7.85 -13.53
N GLN A 88 -7.38 -6.56 -13.82
CA GLN A 88 -8.16 -6.10 -14.97
C GLN A 88 -7.40 -6.17 -16.30
N ARG A 89 -6.05 -6.10 -16.27
CA ARG A 89 -5.23 -6.14 -17.51
C ARG A 89 -5.11 -7.55 -18.10
N SER A 90 -5.18 -8.61 -17.29
CA SER A 90 -5.10 -10.00 -17.75
C SER A 90 -6.35 -10.44 -18.52
N ASN A 91 -7.54 -9.95 -18.14
CA ASN A 91 -8.80 -10.26 -18.83
C ASN A 91 -8.91 -9.63 -20.23
N ARG A 92 -8.16 -8.56 -20.52
CA ARG A 92 -8.16 -7.92 -21.84
C ARG A 92 -7.27 -8.65 -22.85
N ARG A 93 -6.20 -9.32 -22.39
CA ARG A 93 -5.28 -10.08 -23.27
C ARG A 93 -5.87 -11.41 -23.75
N ARG A 94 -6.70 -12.09 -22.94
CA ARG A 94 -7.30 -13.38 -23.35
C ARG A 94 -8.37 -13.23 -24.43
N ARG A 95 -9.07 -12.08 -24.48
CA ARG A 95 -10.12 -11.83 -25.47
C ARG A 95 -9.60 -11.49 -26.87
N SER A 96 -8.33 -11.16 -27.01
CA SER A 96 -7.72 -10.82 -28.32
C SER A 96 -7.10 -12.02 -29.05
N THR A 97 -6.95 -13.17 -28.39
CA THR A 97 -6.32 -14.35 -28.98
C THR A 97 -7.30 -15.42 -29.48
N GLU A 98 -8.61 -15.22 -29.29
CA GLU A 98 -9.65 -16.20 -29.69
C GLU A 98 -10.36 -15.86 -31.03
N LEU A 99 -9.98 -14.78 -31.73
CA LEU A 99 -10.64 -14.38 -32.98
C LEU A 99 -9.89 -14.74 -34.28
N ASP A 100 -8.70 -15.34 -34.21
CA ASP A 100 -7.85 -15.60 -35.39
C ASP A 100 -7.72 -17.10 -35.74
N HIS A 101 -8.83 -17.84 -35.74
CA HIS A 101 -8.83 -19.19 -36.34
C HIS A 101 -10.13 -19.49 -37.08
N VAL A 102 -10.21 -19.02 -38.33
CA VAL A 102 -11.13 -19.56 -39.33
C VAL A 102 -10.34 -20.61 -40.11
N PRO A 103 -10.66 -21.92 -40.02
CA PRO A 103 -10.06 -22.91 -40.89
C PRO A 103 -10.63 -22.72 -42.31
N ALA A 104 -9.74 -22.49 -43.27
CA ALA A 104 -10.09 -22.45 -44.69
C ALA A 104 -10.08 -23.88 -45.22
N ASP A 105 -11.25 -24.48 -45.38
CA ASP A 105 -11.47 -25.65 -46.24
C ASP A 105 -12.93 -25.65 -46.75
N ALA A 106 -13.10 -25.30 -48.03
CA ALA A 106 -14.13 -25.78 -48.98
C ALA A 106 -13.95 -25.08 -50.34
#